data_AF-A0A538M3H1-F1
#
_entry.id   AF-A0A538M3H1-F1
#
_cell.length_a   1.000
_cell.length_b   1.000
_cell.length_c   1.000
_cell.angle_alpha   90.00
_cell.angle_beta   90.00
_cell.angle_gamma   90.00
#
_symmetry.space_group_name_H-M   'P 1'
#
loop_
_entity.id
_entity.type
_entity.pdbx_description
1 polymer ?
#
loop_
_entity_poly.entity_id
_entity_poly.type
_entity_poly.pdbx_seq_one_letter_code
_entity_poly.pdbx_strand_id
1 'polypeptide(L)'
;MSRAAWIVVALLASGAALVGVELGKGALSQPAPKIADPCQPREGRTGGIDATLQRIVLDGLDGAACRLHTTREELVLSIGGGGAGVTRRWDEHTIEVALRAGMLRAVDAAERRGDLPGFAADALRGIVEHAPLGKLIRGGFSLSDLLG
;
A
#
# COMPACT_ATOMS: atom_id res chain seq x y z
N MET A 1 47.63 2.01 -16.55
CA MET A 1 46.33 2.37 -15.94
C MET A 1 46.50 2.53 -14.44
N SER A 2 45.97 3.60 -13.84
CA SER A 2 46.06 3.85 -12.40
C SER A 2 45.24 2.83 -11.60
N ARG A 3 45.62 2.57 -10.34
CA ARG A 3 44.88 1.68 -9.42
C ARG A 3 43.40 2.07 -9.32
N ALA A 4 43.11 3.36 -9.38
CA ALA A 4 41.75 3.89 -9.41
C ALA A 4 40.94 3.41 -10.63
N ALA A 5 41.55 3.39 -11.82
CA ALA A 5 40.88 2.89 -13.02
C ALA A 5 40.54 1.39 -12.91
N TRP A 6 41.40 0.60 -12.29
CA TRP A 6 41.15 -0.83 -12.06
C TRP A 6 39.99 -1.07 -11.08
N ILE A 7 39.89 -0.26 -10.02
CA ILE A 7 38.77 -0.35 -9.07
C ILE A 7 37.45 -0.03 -9.76
N VAL A 8 37.40 1.01 -10.59
CA VAL A 8 36.19 1.40 -11.33
C VAL A 8 35.77 0.30 -12.30
N VAL A 9 36.73 -0.28 -13.04
CA VAL A 9 36.44 -1.39 -13.97
C VAL A 9 35.92 -2.62 -13.22
N ALA A 10 36.52 -2.97 -12.08
CA ALA A 10 36.07 -4.11 -11.28
C ALA A 10 34.66 -3.91 -10.73
N LEU A 11 34.32 -2.70 -10.26
CA LEU A 11 32.96 -2.37 -9.81
C LEU A 11 31.94 -2.49 -10.92
N LEU A 12 32.22 -1.90 -12.09
CA LEU A 12 31.33 -1.97 -13.25
C LEU A 12 31.13 -3.42 -13.72
N ALA A 13 32.20 -4.21 -13.77
CA ALA A 13 32.13 -5.63 -14.12
C ALA A 13 31.28 -6.43 -13.13
N SER A 14 31.40 -6.14 -11.82
CA SER A 14 30.58 -6.80 -10.79
C SER A 14 29.09 -6.46 -10.95
N GLY A 15 28.77 -5.19 -11.24
CA GLY A 15 27.39 -4.75 -11.47
C GLY A 15 26.80 -5.42 -12.72
N ALA A 16 27.55 -5.47 -13.82
CA ALA A 16 27.14 -6.15 -15.04
C ALA A 16 26.94 -7.66 -14.82
N ALA A 17 27.82 -8.31 -14.04
CA ALA A 17 27.68 -9.72 -13.69
C ALA A 17 26.41 -9.98 -12.86
N LEU A 18 26.13 -9.15 -11.85
CA LEU A 18 24.90 -9.24 -11.05
C LEU A 18 23.65 -9.08 -11.91
N VAL A 19 23.62 -8.07 -12.80
CA VAL A 19 22.52 -7.89 -13.74
C VAL A 19 22.35 -9.12 -14.62
N GLY A 20 23.43 -9.66 -15.19
CA GLY A 20 23.38 -10.88 -16.00
C GLY A 20 22.81 -12.10 -15.25
N VAL A 21 23.16 -12.27 -13.98
CA VAL A 21 22.60 -13.34 -13.13
C VAL A 21 21.11 -13.15 -12.90
N GLU A 22 20.65 -11.94 -12.58
CA GLU A 22 19.23 -11.67 -12.36
C GLU A 22 18.40 -11.81 -13.64
N LEU A 23 18.94 -11.39 -14.79
CA LEU A 23 18.33 -11.65 -16.09
C LEU A 23 18.22 -13.15 -16.39
N GLY A 24 19.27 -13.93 -16.10
CA GLY A 24 19.27 -15.38 -16.23
C GLY A 24 18.28 -16.10 -15.31
N LYS A 25 17.97 -15.52 -14.15
CA LYS A 25 16.91 -15.99 -13.24
C LYS A 25 15.49 -15.62 -13.70
N GLY A 26 15.36 -14.94 -14.84
CA GLY A 26 14.06 -14.62 -15.42
C GLY A 26 13.48 -13.29 -14.93
N ALA A 27 14.30 -12.33 -14.52
CA ALA A 27 13.82 -10.98 -14.15
C ALA A 27 13.03 -10.29 -15.28
N LEU A 28 13.29 -10.63 -16.55
CA LEU A 28 12.54 -10.14 -17.71
C LEU A 28 11.24 -10.91 -18.00
N SER A 29 11.08 -12.08 -17.40
CA SER A 29 9.95 -13.00 -17.63
C SER A 29 9.05 -13.08 -16.40
N GLN A 30 8.92 -11.97 -15.67
CA GLN A 30 7.92 -11.88 -14.61
C GLN A 30 6.54 -11.89 -15.28
N PRO A 31 5.70 -12.92 -15.08
CA PRO A 31 4.33 -12.89 -15.59
C PRO A 31 3.61 -11.69 -15.00
N ALA A 32 2.67 -11.11 -15.76
CA ALA A 32 1.85 -10.02 -15.27
C ALA A 32 1.28 -10.41 -13.89
N PRO A 33 1.46 -9.57 -12.86
CA PRO A 33 1.03 -9.91 -11.51
C PRO A 33 -0.46 -10.24 -11.55
N LYS A 34 -0.83 -11.42 -11.03
CA LYS A 34 -2.23 -11.77 -10.88
C LYS A 34 -2.84 -10.78 -9.90
N ILE A 35 -3.70 -9.90 -10.42
CA ILE A 35 -4.47 -9.00 -9.59
C ILE A 35 -5.40 -9.85 -8.73
N ALA A 36 -5.12 -9.85 -7.43
CA ALA A 36 -5.91 -10.61 -6.47
C ALA A 36 -7.26 -9.94 -6.29
N ASP A 37 -8.32 -10.75 -6.21
CA ASP A 37 -9.66 -10.28 -5.91
C ASP A 37 -9.65 -9.52 -4.56
N PRO A 38 -10.03 -8.22 -4.53
CA PRO A 38 -10.06 -7.43 -3.30
C PRO A 38 -11.19 -7.87 -2.35
N CYS A 39 -12.21 -8.58 -2.84
CA CYS A 39 -13.31 -9.06 -2.01
C CYS A 39 -12.99 -10.36 -1.28
N GLN A 40 -11.95 -11.08 -1.69
CA GLN A 40 -11.53 -12.31 -1.03
C GLN A 40 -10.60 -12.01 0.15
N PRO A 41 -10.82 -12.64 1.32
CA PRO A 41 -9.93 -12.49 2.45
C PRO A 41 -8.53 -13.01 2.09
N ARG A 42 -7.49 -12.24 2.43
CA ARG A 42 -6.12 -12.71 2.31
C ARG A 42 -5.75 -13.54 3.51
N GLU A 43 -5.21 -14.73 3.25
CA GLU A 43 -4.37 -15.41 4.22
C GLU A 43 -3.05 -14.65 4.31
N GLY A 44 -2.68 -14.24 5.51
CA GLY A 44 -1.46 -13.47 5.70
C GLY A 44 -0.64 -13.97 6.88
N ARG A 45 0.65 -13.72 6.79
CA ARG A 45 1.67 -14.02 7.81
C ARG A 45 1.37 -13.34 9.14
N THR A 46 1.11 -14.11 10.18
CA THR A 46 0.90 -13.59 11.54
C THR A 46 2.23 -13.15 12.17
N GLY A 47 2.21 -12.15 13.06
CA GLY A 47 3.34 -11.80 13.92
C GLY A 47 3.53 -10.30 14.14
N GLY A 48 3.85 -9.89 15.38
CA GLY A 48 4.24 -8.53 15.74
C GLY A 48 3.17 -7.45 15.53
N ILE A 49 3.33 -6.33 16.24
CA ILE A 49 2.44 -5.16 16.11
C ILE A 49 2.49 -4.53 14.71
N ASP A 50 3.66 -4.50 14.09
CA ASP A 50 3.88 -3.88 12.78
C ASP A 50 3.16 -4.64 11.65
N ALA A 51 3.26 -5.98 11.62
CA ALA A 51 2.57 -6.76 10.60
C ALA A 51 1.05 -6.74 10.79
N THR A 52 0.54 -6.62 12.02
CA THR A 52 -0.89 -6.43 12.28
C THR A 52 -1.37 -5.10 11.72
N LEU A 53 -0.63 -4.00 11.96
CA LEU A 53 -0.98 -2.69 11.40
C LEU A 53 -0.94 -2.68 9.88
N GLN A 54 0.14 -3.22 9.28
CA GLN A 54 0.24 -3.34 7.83
C GLN A 54 -0.91 -4.19 7.26
N ARG A 55 -1.29 -5.28 7.93
CA ARG A 55 -2.44 -6.10 7.52
C ARG A 55 -3.74 -5.31 7.57
N ILE A 56 -4.01 -4.56 8.64
CA ILE A 56 -5.23 -3.74 8.75
C ILE A 56 -5.30 -2.73 7.60
N VAL A 57 -4.19 -2.07 7.27
CA VAL A 57 -4.15 -1.10 6.16
C VAL A 57 -4.44 -1.80 4.82
N LEU A 58 -3.81 -2.94 4.57
CA LEU A 58 -4.02 -3.71 3.34
C LEU A 58 -5.47 -4.23 3.26
N ASP A 59 -5.97 -4.88 4.30
CA ASP A 59 -7.36 -5.36 4.39
C ASP A 59 -8.36 -4.20 4.21
N GLY A 60 -7.99 -2.99 4.67
CA GLY A 60 -8.80 -1.78 4.53
C GLY A 60 -8.88 -1.27 3.09
N LEU A 61 -7.74 -1.22 2.39
CA LEU A 61 -7.70 -0.89 0.96
C LEU A 61 -8.48 -1.91 0.12
N ASP A 62 -8.43 -3.18 0.52
CA ASP A 62 -9.15 -4.27 -0.14
C ASP A 62 -10.64 -4.12 0.04
N GLY A 63 -11.07 -3.83 1.27
CA GLY A 63 -12.44 -3.55 1.59
C GLY A 63 -13.01 -2.33 0.86
N ALA A 64 -12.17 -1.34 0.56
CA ALA A 64 -12.53 -0.15 -0.22
C ALA A 64 -12.61 -0.47 -1.72
N ALA A 65 -11.62 -1.17 -2.27
CA ALA A 65 -11.58 -1.58 -3.67
C ALA A 65 -12.76 -2.54 -3.99
N CYS A 66 -13.07 -3.46 -3.09
CA CYS A 66 -14.22 -4.34 -3.18
C CYS A 66 -15.54 -3.55 -3.24
N ARG A 67 -15.70 -2.51 -2.41
CA ARG A 67 -16.90 -1.66 -2.42
C ARG A 67 -17.02 -0.86 -3.71
N LEU A 68 -15.91 -0.38 -4.26
CA LEU A 68 -15.88 0.41 -5.49
C LEU A 68 -15.85 -0.46 -6.76
N HIS A 69 -15.92 -1.79 -6.62
CA HIS A 69 -15.85 -2.75 -7.72
C HIS A 69 -14.66 -2.52 -8.64
N THR A 70 -13.49 -2.30 -8.04
CA THR A 70 -12.24 -1.97 -8.74
C THR A 70 -11.07 -2.78 -8.19
N THR A 71 -9.91 -2.65 -8.80
CA THR A 71 -8.66 -3.23 -8.34
C THR A 71 -7.98 -2.32 -7.32
N ARG A 72 -7.07 -2.86 -6.52
CA ARG A 72 -6.34 -2.07 -5.51
C ARG A 72 -5.43 -1.03 -6.18
N GLU A 73 -4.87 -1.41 -7.31
CA GLU A 73 -3.97 -0.62 -8.14
C GLU A 73 -4.71 0.59 -8.72
N GLU A 74 -5.90 0.38 -9.29
CA GLU A 74 -6.75 1.45 -9.81
C GLU A 74 -7.26 2.36 -8.68
N LEU A 75 -7.60 1.79 -7.51
CA LEU A 75 -7.94 2.58 -6.33
C LEU A 75 -6.78 3.48 -5.88
N VAL A 76 -5.56 2.94 -5.75
CA VAL A 76 -4.37 3.72 -5.36
C VAL A 76 -4.06 4.83 -6.37
N LEU A 77 -4.22 4.57 -7.67
CA LEU A 77 -4.08 5.59 -8.71
C LEU A 77 -5.13 6.71 -8.57
N SER A 78 -6.37 6.35 -8.21
CA SER A 78 -7.45 7.32 -7.98
C SER A 78 -7.23 8.18 -6.73
N ILE A 79 -6.67 7.59 -5.67
CA ILE A 79 -6.27 8.28 -4.43
C ILE A 79 -5.18 9.30 -4.74
N GLY A 80 -4.10 8.89 -5.42
CA GLY A 80 -2.95 9.73 -5.77
C GLY A 80 -3.24 10.83 -6.81
N GLY A 81 -4.50 11.05 -7.16
CA GLY A 81 -4.93 12.12 -8.05
C GLY A 81 -4.71 11.86 -9.54
N GLY A 82 -4.27 10.65 -9.92
CA GLY A 82 -3.90 10.34 -11.29
C GLY A 82 -2.64 11.11 -11.72
N GLY A 83 -1.57 10.41 -12.07
CA GLY A 83 -0.44 11.05 -12.78
C GLY A 83 -0.93 11.73 -14.06
N ALA A 84 -0.13 12.65 -14.61
CA ALA A 84 -0.47 13.43 -15.80
C ALA A 84 -1.13 12.57 -16.89
N GLY A 85 -2.46 12.71 -17.06
CA GLY A 85 -3.27 11.99 -18.04
C GLY A 85 -4.26 10.95 -17.49
N VAL A 86 -4.26 10.62 -16.19
CA VAL A 86 -5.23 9.69 -15.60
C VAL A 86 -6.39 10.47 -15.00
N THR A 87 -7.58 10.34 -15.57
CA THR A 87 -8.80 10.93 -15.00
C THR A 87 -9.21 10.18 -13.74
N ARG A 88 -9.49 10.92 -12.66
CA ARG A 88 -9.98 10.33 -11.42
C ARG A 88 -11.38 9.74 -11.68
N ARG A 89 -11.53 8.43 -11.50
CA ARG A 89 -12.78 7.70 -11.77
C ARG A 89 -13.90 8.00 -10.76
N TRP A 90 -13.53 8.30 -9.52
CA TRP A 90 -14.45 8.64 -8.43
C TRP A 90 -14.08 10.00 -7.85
N ASP A 91 -15.08 10.72 -7.34
CA ASP A 91 -14.82 11.92 -6.56
C ASP A 91 -14.16 11.58 -5.21
N GLU A 92 -13.56 12.59 -4.58
CA GLU A 92 -12.81 12.43 -3.33
C GLU A 92 -13.69 11.93 -2.17
N HIS A 93 -14.98 12.31 -2.15
CA HIS A 93 -15.91 11.89 -1.12
C HIS A 93 -16.27 10.41 -1.26
N THR A 94 -16.50 9.94 -2.48
CA THR A 94 -16.73 8.51 -2.77
C THR A 94 -15.53 7.66 -2.37
N ILE A 95 -14.31 8.12 -2.68
CA ILE A 95 -13.07 7.45 -2.26
C ILE A 95 -12.97 7.41 -0.72
N GLU A 96 -13.19 8.55 -0.06
CA GLU A 96 -13.15 8.64 1.40
C GLU A 96 -14.14 7.71 2.09
N VAL A 97 -15.40 7.68 1.64
CA VAL A 97 -16.44 6.81 2.19
C VAL A 97 -16.09 5.34 2.00
N ALA A 98 -15.51 4.97 0.85
CA ALA A 98 -15.07 3.61 0.61
C ALA A 98 -13.88 3.21 1.48
N LEU A 99 -12.86 4.08 1.60
CA LEU A 99 -11.71 3.87 2.46
C LEU A 99 -12.11 3.73 3.93
N ARG A 100 -12.95 4.63 4.43
CA ARG A 100 -13.43 4.60 5.82
C ARG A 100 -14.07 3.28 6.15
N ALA A 101 -15.00 2.84 5.31
CA ALA A 101 -15.68 1.57 5.52
C ALA A 101 -14.78 0.35 5.32
N GLY A 102 -13.82 0.43 4.39
CA GLY A 102 -12.79 -0.60 4.24
C GLY A 102 -11.99 -0.76 5.52
N MET A 103 -11.48 0.34 6.08
CA MET A 103 -10.68 0.37 7.31
C MET A 103 -11.49 -0.13 8.53
N LEU A 104 -12.74 0.29 8.69
CA LEU A 104 -13.61 -0.22 9.76
C LEU A 104 -13.76 -1.74 9.67
N ARG A 105 -14.03 -2.26 8.47
CA ARG A 105 -14.14 -3.71 8.24
C ARG A 105 -12.83 -4.44 8.53
N ALA A 106 -11.69 -3.83 8.25
CA ALA A 106 -10.37 -4.39 8.51
C ALA A 106 -10.06 -4.47 10.01
N VAL A 107 -10.42 -3.45 10.78
CA VAL A 107 -10.32 -3.45 12.25
C VAL A 107 -11.21 -4.55 12.83
N ASP A 108 -12.47 -4.66 12.36
CA ASP A 108 -13.38 -5.73 12.79
C ASP A 108 -12.83 -7.13 12.45
N ALA A 109 -12.19 -7.28 11.29
CA ALA A 109 -11.58 -8.54 10.90
C ALA A 109 -10.37 -8.88 11.78
N ALA A 110 -9.53 -7.89 12.12
CA ALA A 110 -8.38 -8.08 13.00
C ALA A 110 -8.80 -8.47 14.43
N GLU A 111 -9.85 -7.84 14.97
CA GLU A 111 -10.43 -8.23 16.26
C GLU A 111 -10.99 -9.65 16.22
N ARG A 112 -11.80 -9.99 15.19
CA ARG A 112 -12.35 -11.35 15.06
C ARG A 112 -11.30 -12.44 14.92
N ARG A 113 -10.14 -12.14 14.33
CA ARG A 113 -9.00 -13.07 14.23
C ARG A 113 -8.17 -13.18 15.51
N GLY A 114 -8.41 -12.29 16.49
CA GLY A 114 -7.61 -12.21 17.71
C GLY A 114 -6.26 -11.50 17.53
N ASP A 115 -6.05 -10.85 16.37
CA ASP A 115 -4.83 -10.07 16.11
C ASP A 115 -4.80 -8.76 16.91
N LEU A 116 -5.99 -8.29 17.33
CA LEU A 116 -6.18 -7.03 18.03
C LEU A 116 -7.10 -7.22 19.25
N PRO A 117 -6.71 -6.75 20.45
CA PRO A 117 -7.60 -6.78 21.60
C PRO A 117 -8.75 -5.77 21.44
N GLY A 118 -9.94 -6.09 21.96
CA GLY A 118 -11.16 -5.30 21.70
C GLY A 118 -11.06 -3.81 22.08
N PHE A 119 -10.37 -3.46 23.18
CA PHE A 119 -10.15 -2.06 23.54
C PHE A 119 -9.33 -1.29 22.49
N ALA A 120 -8.38 -1.95 21.84
CA ALA A 120 -7.60 -1.35 20.76
C ALA A 120 -8.42 -1.26 19.48
N ALA A 121 -9.31 -2.23 19.23
CA ALA A 121 -10.25 -2.18 18.11
C ALA A 121 -11.20 -0.98 18.24
N ASP A 122 -11.76 -0.73 19.42
CA ASP A 122 -12.62 0.42 19.67
C ASP A 122 -11.88 1.75 19.52
N ALA A 123 -10.65 1.84 20.01
CA ALA A 123 -9.81 3.02 19.80
C ALA A 123 -9.54 3.26 18.30
N LEU A 124 -9.19 2.22 17.54
CA LEU A 124 -8.97 2.32 16.09
C LEU A 124 -10.24 2.69 15.33
N ARG A 125 -11.41 2.14 15.70
CA ARG A 125 -12.71 2.52 15.12
C ARG A 125 -12.96 4.00 15.31
N GLY A 126 -12.80 4.50 16.53
CA GLY A 126 -12.97 5.92 16.84
C GLY A 126 -12.04 6.82 16.01
N ILE A 127 -10.78 6.41 15.85
CA ILE A 127 -9.82 7.11 14.99
C ILE A 127 -10.30 7.08 13.53
N VAL A 128 -10.66 5.91 13.00
CA VAL A 128 -11.11 5.77 11.61
C VAL A 128 -12.39 6.54 11.33
N GLU A 129 -13.28 6.70 12.31
CA GLU A 129 -14.52 7.49 12.20
C GLU A 129 -14.29 9.00 12.23
N HIS A 130 -13.27 9.48 12.94
CA HIS A 130 -13.02 10.91 13.10
C HIS A 130 -11.84 11.42 12.27
N ALA A 131 -11.05 10.52 11.68
CA ALA A 131 -9.90 10.89 10.86
C ALA A 131 -10.33 11.63 9.58
N PRO A 132 -9.66 12.73 9.22
CA PRO A 132 -9.86 13.43 7.95
C PRO A 132 -9.12 12.69 6.83
N LEU A 133 -9.66 11.55 6.40
CA LEU A 133 -9.06 10.71 5.35
C LEU A 133 -8.89 11.48 4.02
N GLY A 134 -9.81 12.39 3.68
CA GLY A 134 -9.67 13.29 2.53
C GLY A 134 -8.38 14.13 2.54
N LYS A 135 -7.92 14.58 3.72
CA LYS A 135 -6.65 15.32 3.84
C LYS A 135 -5.42 14.43 3.60
N LEU A 136 -5.48 13.16 4.03
CA LEU A 136 -4.41 12.19 3.84
C LEU A 136 -4.29 11.76 2.37
N ILE A 137 -5.43 11.55 1.71
CA ILE A 137 -5.54 11.20 0.28
C ILE A 137 -4.87 12.25 -0.61
N ARG A 138 -4.95 13.53 -0.23
CA ARG A 138 -4.32 14.64 -0.96
C ARG A 138 -2.79 14.72 -0.84
N GLY A 139 -2.16 13.85 -0.04
CA GLY A 139 -0.72 13.88 0.26
C GLY A 139 -0.43 14.45 1.66
N GLY A 140 -1.06 13.89 2.68
CA GLY A 140 -1.21 14.45 4.03
C GLY A 140 0.03 15.08 4.70
N PHE A 141 -0.27 16.22 5.37
CA PHE A 141 0.58 17.15 6.12
C PHE A 141 1.56 17.95 5.25
N SER A 142 1.11 19.10 4.77
CA SER A 142 2.04 20.16 4.34
C SER A 142 2.92 20.53 5.54
N LEU A 143 4.22 20.73 5.31
CA LEU A 143 5.16 21.25 6.32
C LEU A 143 4.62 22.52 7.01
N SER A 144 3.77 23.29 6.32
CA SER A 144 3.07 24.46 6.86
C SER A 144 2.11 24.13 8.01
N ASP A 145 1.43 22.97 7.99
CA ASP A 145 0.55 22.55 9.09
C ASP A 145 1.34 22.10 10.33
N LEU A 146 2.66 21.83 10.20
CA LEU A 146 3.55 21.42 11.29
C LEU A 146 4.42 22.56 11.83
N LEU A 147 4.56 23.66 11.09
CA LEU A 147 5.40 24.79 11.47
C LEU A 147 4.63 26.03 11.95
N GLY A 148 3.30 26.05 11.80
CA GLY A 148 2.47 27.19 12.20
C GLY A 148 2.47 28.31 11.17
#